data_AF-A0AAV2EDX0-F1
#
_entry.id   AF-A0AAV2EDX0-F1
#
_cell.length_a   1.000
_cell.length_b   1.000
_cell.length_c   1.000
_cell.angle_alpha   90.00
_cell.angle_beta   90.00
_cell.angle_gamma   90.00
#
_symmetry.space_group_name_H-M   'P 1'
#
loop_
_entity.id
_entity.type
_entity.pdbx_description
1 polymer ?
#
loop_
_entity_poly.entity_id
_entity_poly.type
_entity_poly.pdbx_seq_one_letter_code
_entity_poly.pdbx_strand_id
1 'polypeptide(L)'
;MSWVRLHHQGPGQDRDKRGKERSELRDLVGKNLHILSQLDGVDLEVYRENVLPKVLEQVVNCKDELAQYYLMDCIIQVFPDEYHLQSLETLLAACPHLQPTVDVKTVLSQLMDRLSNYAATCPDVLPEFLQVEAFAKLSSAIGKVIEAQVDMPIVGAITLYVSLLTFTLRVHPDRLDYVDQILGACVKKLAGKPRLEDKRATKQIVVLLSAPLEKYNDIVTALPLSNYPRVIDHLDNETNKVMAMVIIQTIMKNSSCISTADKVEVLFELIKGLIKDLDGTTADELDEEDFQEEQNYVARLINMLYNDDPREMLQIIYTVRKHIMNGGPTRLPFTVPPLIFSALTLIRCLQAQDGDVVGEEVPATPKAIFQLLNQTIEALSVVPSPELALRLFLQCAEAANDCELEPIAYDFFTQAYVLYEEEIADSKAQVTAIHLIVGTLQRMQVFGIENRDTLTHKATGYSAKLLKKPDQCRAVYACSTSFGSMTRKKTRMEKESCYA
;
A
#
# COMPACT_ATOMS: atom_id res chain seq x y z
N MET A 1 43.04 26.94 12.08
CA MET A 1 43.42 28.37 11.87
C MET A 1 44.17 28.63 10.56
N SER A 2 45.35 28.02 10.29
CA SER A 2 46.11 28.31 9.05
C SER A 2 45.37 27.95 7.76
N TRP A 3 44.58 26.88 7.78
CA TRP A 3 43.77 26.44 6.63
C TRP A 3 42.63 27.39 6.24
N VAL A 4 42.07 28.12 7.21
CA VAL A 4 41.00 29.12 6.97
C VAL A 4 41.59 30.46 6.50
N ARG A 5 42.82 30.79 6.94
CA ARG A 5 43.55 31.97 6.46
C ARG A 5 43.86 31.89 4.97
N LEU A 6 44.09 30.68 4.42
CA LEU A 6 44.26 30.44 2.98
C LEU A 6 43.04 30.87 2.15
N HIS A 7 41.83 30.94 2.72
CA HIS A 7 40.65 31.46 2.00
C HIS A 7 40.75 32.95 1.71
N HIS A 8 41.36 33.70 2.64
CA HIS A 8 41.41 35.17 2.65
C HIS A 8 42.74 35.73 2.10
N GLN A 9 43.69 34.86 1.74
CA GLN A 9 44.97 35.26 1.16
C GLN A 9 44.85 35.37 -0.37
N GLY A 10 45.07 36.58 -0.90
CA GLY A 10 45.21 36.85 -2.33
C GLY A 10 43.99 37.51 -3.00
N PRO A 11 44.09 37.84 -4.30
CA PRO A 11 43.04 38.55 -5.05
C PRO A 11 41.73 37.76 -5.14
N GLY A 12 40.60 38.48 -5.24
CA GLY A 12 39.26 37.88 -5.30
C GLY A 12 38.99 36.97 -6.51
N GLN A 13 39.69 37.18 -7.64
CA GLN A 13 39.54 36.38 -8.86
C GLN A 13 40.02 34.92 -8.70
N ASP A 14 40.92 34.65 -7.75
CA ASP A 14 41.48 33.31 -7.53
C ASP A 14 40.73 32.51 -6.44
N ARG A 15 39.55 32.96 -6.02
CA ARG A 15 38.79 32.37 -4.91
C ARG A 15 38.39 30.91 -5.18
N ASP A 16 37.97 30.60 -6.40
CA ASP A 16 37.59 29.24 -6.81
C ASP A 16 38.80 28.30 -6.90
N LYS A 17 39.93 28.81 -7.40
CA LYS A 17 41.19 28.06 -7.48
C LYS A 17 41.70 27.71 -6.08
N ARG A 18 41.67 28.67 -5.15
CA ARG A 18 42.00 28.43 -3.73
C ARG A 18 41.02 27.49 -3.04
N GLY A 19 39.74 27.49 -3.43
CA GLY A 19 38.76 26.51 -2.95
C GLY A 19 39.20 25.08 -3.25
N LYS A 20 39.67 24.82 -4.48
CA LYS A 20 40.21 23.51 -4.90
C LYS A 20 41.49 23.14 -4.15
N GLU A 21 42.47 24.06 -4.09
CA GLU A 21 43.72 23.83 -3.35
C GLU A 21 43.47 23.58 -1.85
N ARG A 22 42.52 24.31 -1.23
CA ARG A 22 42.10 24.05 0.16
C ARG A 22 41.44 22.69 0.33
N SER A 23 40.67 22.25 -0.66
CA SER A 23 40.05 20.92 -0.66
C SER A 23 41.11 19.81 -0.76
N GLU A 24 42.22 20.02 -1.47
CA GLU A 24 43.33 19.06 -1.55
C GLU A 24 44.12 19.00 -0.23
N LEU A 25 44.24 20.14 0.47
CA LEU A 25 44.99 20.23 1.73
C LEU A 25 44.18 19.82 2.97
N ARG A 26 42.88 19.52 2.83
CA ARG A 26 42.01 19.16 3.96
C ARG A 26 42.50 17.91 4.70
N ASP A 27 43.06 16.94 3.96
CA ASP A 27 43.55 15.67 4.50
C ASP A 27 44.68 15.86 5.52
N LEU A 28 45.47 16.93 5.40
CA LEU A 28 46.50 17.26 6.39
C LEU A 28 45.88 17.66 7.74
N VAL A 29 44.73 18.33 7.71
CA VAL A 29 44.00 18.71 8.91
C VAL A 29 43.30 17.49 9.50
N GLY A 30 42.67 16.66 8.65
CA GLY A 30 42.04 15.40 9.07
C GLY A 30 43.03 14.41 9.71
N LYS A 31 44.26 14.33 9.20
CA LYS A 31 45.34 13.51 9.80
C LYS A 31 45.63 13.87 11.26
N ASN A 32 45.53 15.14 11.66
CA ASN A 32 45.74 15.51 13.05
C ASN A 32 44.62 14.98 13.96
N LEU A 33 43.37 15.01 13.51
CA LEU A 33 42.25 14.39 14.23
C LEU A 33 42.43 12.86 14.29
N HIS A 34 42.91 12.26 13.21
CA HIS A 34 43.22 10.83 13.17
C HIS A 34 44.30 10.44 14.18
N ILE A 35 45.39 11.20 14.25
CA ILE A 35 46.44 10.97 15.25
C ILE A 35 45.86 11.12 16.67
N LEU A 36 45.01 12.12 16.92
CA LEU A 36 44.36 12.30 18.22
C LEU A 36 43.52 11.10 18.63
N SER A 37 42.83 10.44 17.69
CA SER A 37 42.05 9.22 17.97
C SER A 37 42.91 7.98 18.29
N GLN A 38 44.19 8.00 17.93
CA GLN A 38 45.13 6.89 18.14
C GLN A 38 46.01 7.07 19.38
N LEU A 39 45.88 8.19 20.09
CA LEU A 39 46.66 8.41 21.30
C LEU A 39 46.12 7.54 22.44
N ASP A 40 46.96 6.65 22.98
CA ASP A 40 46.61 5.74 24.08
C ASP A 40 46.09 6.44 25.35
N GLY A 41 46.34 7.76 25.51
CA GLY A 41 45.86 8.57 26.62
C GLY A 41 44.52 9.29 26.39
N VAL A 42 43.85 9.08 25.25
CA VAL A 42 42.54 9.67 24.95
C VAL A 42 41.46 8.62 25.19
N ASP A 43 41.17 8.38 26.47
CA ASP A 43 40.01 7.60 26.88
C ASP A 43 38.70 8.38 26.68
N LEU A 44 37.58 7.72 26.94
CA LEU A 44 36.25 8.28 26.76
C LEU A 44 36.04 9.57 27.59
N GLU A 45 36.54 9.60 28.82
CA GLU A 45 36.40 10.75 29.72
C GLU A 45 37.19 11.95 29.20
N VAL A 46 38.46 11.76 28.83
CA VAL A 46 39.30 12.80 28.24
C VAL A 46 38.71 13.29 26.93
N TYR A 47 38.17 12.39 26.10
CA TYR A 47 37.51 12.78 24.85
C TYR A 47 36.30 13.68 25.11
N ARG A 48 35.39 13.25 26.01
CA ARG A 48 34.13 13.93 26.32
C ARG A 48 34.35 15.29 26.99
N GLU A 49 35.27 15.38 27.95
CA GLU A 49 35.47 16.60 28.75
C GLU A 49 36.43 17.60 28.11
N ASN A 50 37.44 17.12 27.37
CA ASN A 50 38.53 17.97 26.91
C ASN A 50 38.66 18.06 25.39
N VAL A 51 38.72 16.91 24.70
CA VAL A 51 39.05 16.91 23.26
C VAL A 51 37.88 17.43 22.44
N LEU A 52 36.70 16.81 22.55
CA LEU A 52 35.55 17.15 21.72
C LEU A 52 35.10 18.62 21.91
N PRO A 53 34.91 19.14 23.14
CA PRO A 53 34.48 20.54 23.31
C PRO A 53 35.44 21.54 22.67
N LYS A 54 36.76 21.34 22.82
CA LYS A 54 37.79 22.23 22.23
C LYS A 54 37.82 22.15 20.72
N VAL A 55 37.66 20.96 20.14
CA VAL A 55 37.60 20.80 18.68
C VAL A 55 36.34 21.47 18.14
N LEU A 56 35.17 21.24 18.73
CA LEU A 56 33.91 21.86 18.31
C LEU A 56 33.92 23.37 18.44
N GLU A 57 34.53 23.93 19.49
CA GLU A 57 34.75 25.36 19.62
C GLU A 57 35.50 25.94 18.41
N GLN A 58 36.56 25.25 17.94
CA GLN A 58 37.30 25.69 16.76
C GLN A 58 36.46 25.54 15.47
N VAL A 59 35.64 24.50 15.36
CA VAL A 59 34.74 24.29 14.22
C VAL A 59 33.71 25.42 14.15
N VAL A 60 33.02 25.73 15.25
CA VAL A 60 32.02 26.80 15.27
C VAL A 60 32.66 28.17 15.02
N ASN A 61 33.80 28.45 15.67
CA ASN A 61 34.47 29.75 15.54
C ASN A 61 35.14 30.00 14.19
N CYS A 62 35.42 28.95 13.39
CA CYS A 62 36.12 29.14 12.12
C CYS A 62 35.28 29.82 11.04
N LYS A 63 33.93 29.77 11.16
CA LYS A 63 32.96 30.43 10.27
C LYS A 63 33.23 30.21 8.76
N ASP A 64 33.78 29.06 8.41
CA ASP A 64 34.13 28.69 7.03
C ASP A 64 33.39 27.41 6.65
N GLU A 65 32.56 27.49 5.62
CA GLU A 65 31.64 26.41 5.21
C GLU A 65 32.37 25.08 4.94
N LEU A 66 33.42 25.13 4.11
CA LEU A 66 34.18 23.96 3.72
C LEU A 66 34.92 23.34 4.91
N ALA A 67 35.47 24.17 5.79
CA ALA A 67 36.12 23.69 7.00
C ALA A 67 35.14 23.10 8.01
N GLN A 68 33.99 23.74 8.22
CA GLN A 68 32.96 23.27 9.14
C GLN A 68 32.41 21.91 8.72
N TYR A 69 32.02 21.77 7.45
CA TYR A 69 31.56 20.50 6.89
C TYR A 69 32.61 19.40 7.07
N TYR A 70 33.83 19.64 6.59
CA TYR A 70 34.88 18.63 6.59
C TYR A 70 35.32 18.22 8.00
N LEU A 71 35.44 19.17 8.92
CA LEU A 71 35.85 18.86 10.30
C LEU A 71 34.78 18.09 11.05
N MET A 72 33.50 18.42 10.86
CA MET A 72 32.40 17.64 11.45
C MET A 72 32.36 16.21 10.89
N ASP A 73 32.49 16.05 9.58
CA ASP A 73 32.56 14.74 8.92
C ASP A 73 33.78 13.95 9.41
N CYS A 74 34.95 14.58 9.54
CA CYS A 74 36.14 13.95 10.10
C CYS A 74 35.96 13.52 11.56
N ILE A 75 35.33 14.34 12.42
CA ILE A 75 35.03 13.94 13.81
C ILE A 75 34.19 12.66 13.78
N ILE A 76 33.12 12.64 12.98
CA ILE A 76 32.23 11.48 12.85
C ILE A 76 33.00 10.27 12.34
N GLN A 77 33.88 10.39 11.34
CA GLN A 77 34.59 9.26 10.72
C GLN A 77 35.75 8.72 11.57
N VAL A 78 36.45 9.58 12.29
CA VAL A 78 37.72 9.24 12.93
C VAL A 78 37.54 8.63 14.32
N PHE A 79 36.62 9.16 15.13
CA PHE A 79 36.45 8.70 16.51
C PHE A 79 35.53 7.47 16.61
N PRO A 80 35.68 6.62 17.65
CA PRO A 80 34.85 5.42 17.86
C PRO A 80 33.37 5.69 18.09
N ASP A 81 32.52 4.69 17.84
CA ASP A 81 31.06 4.80 17.97
C ASP A 81 30.60 5.04 19.42
N GLU A 82 31.23 4.36 20.37
CA GLU A 82 30.99 4.52 21.81
C GLU A 82 31.23 5.96 22.26
N TYR A 83 32.27 6.61 21.71
CA TYR A 83 32.59 7.99 22.04
C TYR A 83 31.48 8.92 21.55
N HIS A 84 31.03 8.73 20.31
CA HIS A 84 29.91 9.49 19.74
C HIS A 84 28.62 9.31 20.53
N LEU A 85 28.31 8.09 20.96
CA LEU A 85 27.12 7.80 21.75
C LEU A 85 27.14 8.56 23.08
N GLN A 86 28.25 8.48 23.81
CA GLN A 86 28.39 9.07 25.15
C GLN A 86 28.59 10.60 25.11
N SER A 87 29.04 11.16 23.99
CA SER A 87 29.20 12.60 23.78
C SER A 87 28.16 13.22 22.84
N LEU A 88 27.06 12.50 22.56
CA LEU A 88 26.08 12.85 21.54
C LEU A 88 25.50 14.26 21.74
N GLU A 89 25.21 14.62 22.99
CA GLU A 89 24.66 15.93 23.34
C GLU A 89 25.59 17.09 22.97
N THR A 90 26.88 16.97 23.29
CA THR A 90 27.90 17.98 22.99
C THR A 90 28.09 18.12 21.48
N LEU A 91 28.13 16.99 20.75
CA LEU A 91 28.28 16.99 19.30
C LEU A 91 27.07 17.66 18.62
N LEU A 92 25.86 17.27 18.99
CA LEU A 92 24.63 17.79 18.40
C LEU A 92 24.38 19.27 18.74
N ALA A 93 24.81 19.73 19.93
CA ALA A 93 24.71 21.14 20.32
C ALA A 93 25.53 22.07 19.41
N ALA A 94 26.59 21.59 18.76
CA ALA A 94 27.38 22.39 17.83
C ALA A 94 26.68 22.58 16.46
N CYS A 95 25.84 21.64 16.02
CA CYS A 95 25.25 21.65 14.68
C CYS A 95 24.40 22.91 14.35
N PRO A 96 23.54 23.42 15.25
CA PRO A 96 22.78 24.65 14.98
C PRO A 96 23.64 25.92 14.88
N HIS A 97 24.89 25.89 15.37
CA HIS A 97 25.80 27.03 15.37
C HIS A 97 26.72 27.09 14.14
N LEU A 98 26.63 26.10 13.25
CA LEU A 98 27.36 26.10 11.97
C LEU A 98 26.77 27.12 11.01
N GLN A 99 27.54 27.51 9.99
CA GLN A 99 27.04 28.42 8.96
C GLN A 99 25.82 27.80 8.25
N PRO A 100 24.78 28.59 7.91
CA PRO A 100 23.57 28.07 7.28
C PRO A 100 23.81 27.37 5.93
N THR A 101 24.92 27.68 5.24
CA THR A 101 25.30 27.07 3.96
C THR A 101 25.97 25.71 4.11
N VAL A 102 26.36 25.31 5.34
CA VAL A 102 26.96 24.01 5.59
C VAL A 102 25.92 22.91 5.40
N ASP A 103 26.30 21.84 4.70
CA ASP A 103 25.48 20.65 4.51
C ASP A 103 25.39 19.80 5.80
N VAL A 104 24.76 20.37 6.82
CA VAL A 104 24.52 19.73 8.13
C VAL A 104 23.61 18.51 7.97
N LYS A 105 22.76 18.49 6.93
CA LYS A 105 21.94 17.33 6.57
C LYS A 105 22.80 16.09 6.39
N THR A 106 23.82 16.16 5.53
CA THR A 106 24.69 15.01 5.25
C THR A 106 25.49 14.60 6.49
N VAL A 107 26.01 15.55 7.26
CA VAL A 107 26.74 15.28 8.51
C VAL A 107 25.88 14.51 9.52
N LEU A 108 24.65 14.97 9.77
CA LEU A 108 23.75 14.29 10.72
C LEU A 108 23.26 12.94 10.20
N SER A 109 22.98 12.82 8.89
CA SER A 109 22.64 11.54 8.27
C SER A 109 23.76 10.52 8.45
N GLN A 110 25.02 10.89 8.21
CA GLN A 110 26.18 10.01 8.41
C GLN A 110 26.34 9.57 9.88
N LEU A 111 26.14 10.49 10.83
CA LEU A 111 26.16 10.15 12.26
C LEU A 111 25.08 9.14 12.62
N MET A 112 23.83 9.37 12.17
CA MET A 112 22.71 8.47 12.41
C MET A 112 22.92 7.10 11.76
N ASP A 113 23.40 7.05 10.51
CA ASP A 113 23.71 5.80 9.81
C ASP A 113 24.80 5.01 10.54
N ARG A 114 25.85 5.71 11.01
CA ARG A 114 26.94 5.11 11.76
C ARG A 114 26.46 4.52 13.09
N LEU A 115 25.71 5.28 13.88
CA LEU A 115 25.11 4.80 15.14
C LEU A 115 24.11 3.65 14.91
N SER A 116 23.35 3.72 13.81
CA SER A 116 22.43 2.66 13.41
C SER A 116 23.15 1.35 13.08
N ASN A 117 24.30 1.44 12.42
CA ASN A 117 25.13 0.27 12.10
C ASN A 117 25.84 -0.28 13.34
N TYR A 118 26.25 0.60 14.27
CA TYR A 118 26.80 0.20 15.55
C TYR A 118 25.80 -0.62 16.36
N ALA A 119 24.56 -0.12 16.50
CA ALA A 119 23.48 -0.85 17.16
C ALA A 119 23.13 -2.19 16.48
N ALA A 120 23.25 -2.27 15.15
CA ALA A 120 23.01 -3.51 14.42
C ALA A 120 24.14 -4.54 14.60
N THR A 121 25.39 -4.09 14.74
CA THR A 121 26.57 -4.96 14.87
C THR A 121 26.78 -5.42 16.31
N CYS A 122 26.44 -4.57 17.28
CA CYS A 122 26.56 -4.84 18.71
C CYS A 122 25.21 -4.64 19.42
N PRO A 123 24.34 -5.66 19.45
CA PRO A 123 23.03 -5.54 20.12
C PRO A 123 23.13 -5.25 21.63
N ASP A 124 24.25 -5.62 22.26
CA ASP A 124 24.48 -5.43 23.70
C ASP A 124 24.51 -3.95 24.11
N VAL A 125 24.75 -3.02 23.17
CA VAL A 125 24.79 -1.58 23.46
C VAL A 125 23.42 -0.90 23.34
N LEU A 126 22.36 -1.60 22.91
CA LEU A 126 21.00 -1.05 22.83
C LEU A 126 20.49 -0.42 24.15
N PRO A 127 20.77 -0.99 25.34
CA PRO A 127 20.42 -0.35 26.60
C PRO A 127 21.11 1.01 26.81
N GLU A 128 22.34 1.19 26.30
CA GLU A 128 23.07 2.46 26.40
C GLU A 128 22.40 3.55 25.55
N PHE A 129 21.89 3.21 24.36
CA PHE A 129 21.13 4.15 23.54
C PHE A 129 19.88 4.68 24.26
N LEU A 130 19.21 3.82 25.03
CA LEU A 130 18.07 4.21 25.87
C LEU A 130 18.52 5.09 27.05
N GLN A 131 19.61 4.73 27.73
CA GLN A 131 20.14 5.50 28.87
C GLN A 131 20.58 6.91 28.47
N VAL A 132 21.17 7.07 27.28
CA VAL A 132 21.61 8.37 26.77
C VAL A 132 20.46 9.14 26.09
N GLU A 133 19.26 8.56 26.02
CA GLU A 133 18.09 9.14 25.35
C GLU A 133 18.39 9.55 23.90
N ALA A 134 19.12 8.70 23.17
CA ALA A 134 19.68 9.04 21.86
C ALA A 134 18.63 9.56 20.86
N PHE A 135 17.44 8.93 20.83
CA PHE A 135 16.32 9.38 20.01
C PHE A 135 15.89 10.81 20.33
N ALA A 136 15.66 11.14 21.61
CA ALA A 136 15.19 12.45 22.02
C ALA A 136 16.23 13.55 21.69
N LYS A 137 17.52 13.24 21.91
CA LYS A 137 18.63 14.15 21.57
C LYS A 137 18.73 14.39 20.06
N LEU A 138 18.68 13.34 19.24
CA LEU A 138 18.70 13.45 17.77
C LEU A 138 17.49 14.20 17.24
N SER A 139 16.29 13.86 17.72
CA SER A 139 15.04 14.51 17.33
C SER A 139 15.04 16.01 17.66
N SER A 140 15.46 16.38 18.88
CA SER A 140 15.59 17.78 19.29
C SER A 140 16.64 18.53 18.46
N ALA A 141 17.79 17.91 18.18
CA ALA A 141 18.85 18.51 17.38
C ALA A 141 18.41 18.76 15.94
N ILE A 142 17.74 17.80 15.31
CA ILE A 142 17.19 17.95 13.95
C ILE A 142 16.20 19.12 13.92
N GLY A 143 15.29 19.21 14.90
CA GLY A 143 14.37 20.35 15.03
C GLY A 143 15.10 21.69 15.08
N LYS A 144 16.09 21.81 15.97
CA LYS A 144 16.91 23.04 16.12
C LYS A 144 17.71 23.38 14.86
N VAL A 145 18.26 22.38 14.16
CA VAL A 145 19.01 22.60 12.90
C VAL A 145 18.07 23.09 11.79
N ILE A 146 16.88 22.50 11.67
CA ILE A 146 15.88 22.92 10.69
C ILE A 146 15.38 24.35 10.98
N GLU A 147 15.29 24.75 12.25
CA GLU A 147 14.94 26.11 12.65
C GLU A 147 16.08 27.11 12.40
N ALA A 148 17.33 26.72 12.67
CA ALA A 148 18.50 27.56 12.46
C ALA A 148 18.83 27.78 10.98
N GLN A 149 18.58 26.78 10.12
CA GLN A 149 18.80 26.86 8.67
C GLN A 149 17.50 27.24 7.93
N VAL A 150 17.17 28.54 7.94
CA VAL A 150 15.94 29.08 7.34
C VAL A 150 15.80 28.72 5.84
N ASP A 151 16.91 28.68 5.11
CA ASP A 151 16.94 28.37 3.67
C ASP A 151 17.06 26.87 3.35
N MET A 152 16.96 25.98 4.36
CA MET A 152 17.05 24.54 4.14
C MET A 152 15.93 24.06 3.19
N PRO A 153 16.28 23.40 2.06
CA PRO A 153 15.29 22.81 1.17
C PRO A 153 14.43 21.76 1.90
N ILE A 154 13.16 21.62 1.48
CA ILE A 154 12.23 20.64 2.08
C ILE A 154 12.82 19.21 2.01
N VAL A 155 13.43 18.85 0.88
CA VAL A 155 14.10 17.55 0.72
C VAL A 155 15.19 17.33 1.78
N GLY A 156 15.88 18.39 2.21
CA GLY A 156 16.88 18.31 3.28
C GLY A 156 16.27 17.90 4.61
N ALA A 157 15.19 18.58 5.01
CA ALA A 157 14.46 18.24 6.24
C ALA A 157 13.88 16.82 6.20
N ILE A 158 13.29 16.41 5.07
CA ILE A 158 12.74 15.06 4.92
C ILE A 158 13.86 14.00 4.98
N THR A 159 15.00 14.23 4.34
CA THR A 159 16.14 13.30 4.44
C THR A 159 16.62 13.12 5.89
N LEU A 160 16.65 14.20 6.69
CA LEU A 160 16.95 14.08 8.13
C LEU A 160 15.91 13.22 8.86
N TYR A 161 14.61 13.40 8.57
CA TYR A 161 13.56 12.54 9.13
C TYR A 161 13.67 11.09 8.67
N VAL A 162 14.05 10.82 7.42
CA VAL A 162 14.32 9.47 6.91
C VAL A 162 15.48 8.81 7.64
N SER A 163 16.59 9.53 7.84
CA SER A 163 17.74 9.03 8.61
C SER A 163 17.36 8.77 10.07
N LEU A 164 16.59 9.67 10.70
CA LEU A 164 16.11 9.48 12.08
C LEU A 164 15.15 8.30 12.19
N LEU A 165 14.27 8.10 11.21
CA LEU A 165 13.37 6.96 11.17
C LEU A 165 14.13 5.65 11.00
N THR A 166 15.09 5.61 10.08
CA THR A 166 15.94 4.43 9.86
C THR A 166 16.70 4.06 11.12
N PHE A 167 17.25 5.05 11.84
CA PHE A 167 17.85 4.87 13.15
C PHE A 167 16.84 4.30 14.16
N THR A 168 15.66 4.91 14.27
CA THR A 168 14.62 4.52 15.21
C THR A 168 14.15 3.08 14.98
N LEU A 169 13.90 2.70 13.72
CA LEU A 169 13.48 1.35 13.35
C LEU A 169 14.53 0.27 13.64
N ARG A 170 15.81 0.66 13.77
CA ARG A 170 16.91 -0.26 14.11
C ARG A 170 17.16 -0.33 15.61
N VAL A 171 17.20 0.82 16.29
CA VAL A 171 17.56 0.91 17.71
C VAL A 171 16.36 0.72 18.64
N HIS A 172 15.18 1.15 18.21
CA HIS A 172 13.94 1.10 18.99
C HIS A 172 12.79 0.49 18.15
N PRO A 173 12.89 -0.78 17.74
CA PRO A 173 11.89 -1.41 16.87
C PRO A 173 10.48 -1.35 17.49
N ASP A 174 10.34 -1.57 18.80
CA ASP A 174 9.01 -1.66 19.44
C ASP A 174 8.36 -0.30 19.75
N ARG A 175 9.05 0.83 19.49
CA ARG A 175 8.58 2.18 19.84
C ARG A 175 7.87 2.85 18.68
N LEU A 176 6.63 2.43 18.42
CA LEU A 176 5.75 3.04 17.42
C LEU A 176 5.44 4.51 17.71
N ASP A 177 5.50 4.92 18.97
CA ASP A 177 5.34 6.33 19.39
C ASP A 177 6.46 7.22 18.83
N TYR A 178 7.69 6.72 18.73
CA TYR A 178 8.80 7.45 18.12
C TYR A 178 8.62 7.58 16.60
N VAL A 179 8.15 6.52 15.95
CA VAL A 179 7.80 6.54 14.52
C VAL A 179 6.72 7.59 14.25
N ASP A 180 5.63 7.58 15.02
CA ASP A 180 4.53 8.54 14.84
C ASP A 180 4.98 10.00 15.14
N GLN A 181 5.90 10.20 16.09
CA GLN A 181 6.49 11.52 16.35
C GLN A 181 7.29 12.05 15.16
N ILE A 182 8.09 11.21 14.49
CA ILE A 182 8.84 11.60 13.29
C ILE A 182 7.88 11.96 12.15
N LEU A 183 6.86 11.12 11.92
CA LEU A 183 5.83 11.41 10.92
C LEU A 183 5.09 12.73 11.25
N GLY A 184 4.75 12.96 12.51
CA GLY A 184 4.16 14.22 12.97
C GLY A 184 5.07 15.44 12.77
N ALA A 185 6.38 15.30 12.98
CA ALA A 185 7.36 16.35 12.67
C ALA A 185 7.46 16.63 11.17
N CYS A 186 7.34 15.59 10.34
CA CYS A 186 7.25 15.71 8.89
C CYS A 186 5.98 16.49 8.48
N VAL A 187 4.80 16.10 9.00
CA VAL A 187 3.52 16.81 8.75
C VAL A 187 3.63 18.29 9.14
N LYS A 188 4.22 18.62 10.30
CA LYS A 188 4.43 20.02 10.71
C LYS A 188 5.31 20.80 9.73
N LYS A 189 6.32 20.17 9.14
CA LYS A 189 7.20 20.81 8.15
C LYS A 189 6.52 20.98 6.78
N LEU A 190 5.59 20.09 6.45
CA LEU A 190 4.76 20.14 5.25
C LEU A 190 3.54 21.07 5.40
N ALA A 191 3.11 21.33 6.63
CA ALA A 191 1.99 22.22 6.93
C ALA A 191 2.21 23.62 6.33
N GLY A 192 1.18 24.11 5.62
CA GLY A 192 1.23 25.38 4.90
C GLY A 192 1.70 25.30 3.44
N LYS A 193 2.10 24.12 2.95
CA LYS A 193 2.35 23.87 1.52
C LYS A 193 1.28 22.90 0.99
N PRO A 194 0.40 23.34 0.08
CA PRO A 194 -0.76 22.54 -0.32
C PRO A 194 -0.36 21.28 -1.12
N ARG A 195 0.72 21.32 -1.91
CA ARG A 195 1.27 20.16 -2.64
C ARG A 195 2.78 20.26 -2.80
N LEU A 196 3.48 19.13 -2.70
CA LEU A 196 4.92 19.01 -2.94
C LEU A 196 5.21 18.86 -4.43
N GLU A 197 5.86 19.85 -5.04
CA GLU A 197 6.28 19.78 -6.46
C GLU A 197 7.70 19.21 -6.65
N ASP A 198 8.53 19.22 -5.60
CA ASP A 198 9.91 18.73 -5.70
C ASP A 198 9.95 17.19 -5.76
N LYS A 199 10.21 16.66 -6.96
CA LYS A 199 10.35 15.21 -7.22
C LYS A 199 11.40 14.52 -6.34
N ARG A 200 12.39 15.24 -5.83
CA ARG A 200 13.38 14.66 -4.90
C ARG A 200 12.79 14.53 -3.49
N ALA A 201 12.00 15.51 -3.06
CA ALA A 201 11.30 15.47 -1.78
C ALA A 201 10.24 14.35 -1.77
N THR A 202 9.45 14.19 -2.83
CA THR A 202 8.44 13.12 -2.93
C THR A 202 9.07 11.73 -2.86
N LYS A 203 10.20 11.50 -3.56
CA LYS A 203 10.97 10.25 -3.43
C LYS A 203 11.43 9.97 -2.00
N GLN A 204 11.85 10.99 -1.26
CA GLN A 204 12.26 10.82 0.14
C GLN A 204 11.05 10.53 1.05
N ILE A 205 9.87 11.07 0.77
CA ILE A 205 8.65 10.73 1.50
C ILE A 205 8.23 9.29 1.24
N VAL A 206 8.35 8.82 -0.01
CA VAL A 206 8.10 7.41 -0.35
C VAL A 206 8.99 6.50 0.50
N VAL A 207 10.29 6.80 0.61
CA VAL A 207 11.21 6.07 1.48
C VAL A 207 10.83 6.18 2.97
N LEU A 208 10.42 7.36 3.42
CA LEU A 208 9.97 7.59 4.80
C LEU A 208 8.76 6.71 5.15
N LEU A 209 7.81 6.58 4.23
CA LEU A 209 6.58 5.80 4.46
C LEU A 209 6.77 4.31 4.18
N SER A 210 7.69 3.91 3.31
CA SER A 210 7.98 2.49 3.04
C SER A 210 8.79 1.83 4.15
N ALA A 211 9.70 2.56 4.81
CA ALA A 211 10.61 1.99 5.81
C ALA A 211 9.89 1.28 7.00
N PRO A 212 8.82 1.84 7.59
CA PRO A 212 8.05 1.13 8.62
C PRO A 212 7.37 -0.14 8.10
N LEU A 213 6.81 -0.09 6.87
CA LEU A 213 6.11 -1.22 6.26
C LEU A 213 7.07 -2.40 6.01
N GLU A 214 8.29 -2.10 5.57
CA GLU A 214 9.34 -3.09 5.35
C GLU A 214 9.87 -3.69 6.66
N LYS A 215 9.96 -2.89 7.73
CA LYS A 215 10.53 -3.34 9.00
C LYS A 215 9.60 -4.23 9.81
N TYR A 216 8.33 -3.84 9.93
CA TYR A 216 7.40 -4.51 10.84
C TYR A 216 6.81 -5.79 10.26
N ASN A 217 6.92 -6.02 8.95
CA ASN A 217 6.29 -7.12 8.21
C ASN A 217 4.77 -7.26 8.38
N ASP A 218 4.15 -6.40 9.19
CA ASP A 218 2.72 -6.36 9.45
C ASP A 218 2.22 -4.93 9.32
N ILE A 219 1.43 -4.71 8.28
CA ILE A 219 0.83 -3.41 7.97
C ILE A 219 -0.19 -3.01 9.04
N VAL A 220 -0.74 -3.98 9.78
CA VAL A 220 -1.61 -3.72 10.94
C VAL A 220 -0.89 -2.92 12.04
N THR A 221 0.44 -2.91 12.09
CA THR A 221 1.20 -2.08 13.04
C THR A 221 1.43 -0.65 12.55
N ALA A 222 1.45 -0.42 11.23
CA ALA A 222 1.66 0.89 10.63
C ALA A 222 0.35 1.66 10.37
N LEU A 223 -0.75 0.95 10.07
CA LEU A 223 -2.09 1.54 9.87
C LEU A 223 -2.61 2.38 11.05
N PRO A 224 -2.35 2.02 12.33
CA PRO A 224 -2.79 2.80 13.49
C PRO A 224 -2.01 4.11 13.71
N LEU A 225 -0.92 4.35 12.98
CA LEU A 225 -0.10 5.55 13.15
C LEU A 225 -0.89 6.78 12.70
N SER A 226 -1.21 7.65 13.65
CA SER A 226 -2.13 8.78 13.45
C SER A 226 -1.65 9.78 12.39
N ASN A 227 -0.33 9.93 12.24
CA ASN A 227 0.26 10.87 11.28
C ASN A 227 0.59 10.22 9.94
N TYR A 228 0.49 8.90 9.79
CA TYR A 228 0.77 8.22 8.52
C TYR A 228 -0.19 8.66 7.40
N PRO A 229 -1.53 8.63 7.57
CA PRO A 229 -2.46 9.14 6.55
C PRO A 229 -2.25 10.63 6.26
N ARG A 230 -1.88 11.42 7.28
CA ARG A 230 -1.67 12.87 7.14
C ARG A 230 -0.48 13.21 6.25
N VAL A 231 0.58 12.40 6.25
CA VAL A 231 1.70 12.59 5.32
C VAL A 231 1.27 12.29 3.88
N ILE A 232 0.45 11.25 3.68
CA ILE A 232 -0.09 10.85 2.37
C ILE A 232 -0.99 11.94 1.78
N ASP A 233 -1.78 12.64 2.59
CA ASP A 233 -2.63 13.74 2.14
C ASP A 233 -1.85 14.93 1.52
N HIS A 234 -0.54 15.03 1.75
CA HIS A 234 0.32 16.06 1.13
C HIS A 234 0.95 15.63 -0.20
N LEU A 235 0.79 14.37 -0.61
CA LEU A 235 1.32 13.83 -1.86
C LEU A 235 0.45 14.20 -3.06
N ASP A 236 1.06 14.30 -4.22
CA ASP A 236 0.38 14.41 -5.50
C ASP A 236 -0.22 13.06 -5.93
N ASN A 237 -1.09 13.07 -6.93
CA ASN A 237 -1.84 11.87 -7.36
C ASN A 237 -0.89 10.75 -7.84
N GLU A 238 0.18 11.09 -8.56
CA GLU A 238 1.16 10.12 -9.08
C GLU A 238 1.88 9.43 -7.92
N THR A 239 2.43 10.20 -6.97
CA THR A 239 3.12 9.63 -5.80
C THR A 239 2.16 8.85 -4.89
N ASN A 240 0.91 9.29 -4.76
CA ASN A 240 -0.12 8.54 -4.01
C ASN A 240 -0.38 7.15 -4.61
N LYS A 241 -0.45 7.04 -5.95
CA LYS A 241 -0.57 5.73 -6.62
C LYS A 241 0.65 4.86 -6.36
N VAL A 242 1.86 5.41 -6.48
CA VAL A 242 3.10 4.68 -6.18
C VAL A 242 3.09 4.16 -4.73
N MET A 243 2.70 4.99 -3.77
CA MET A 243 2.60 4.57 -2.37
C MET A 243 1.54 3.50 -2.15
N ALA A 244 0.37 3.63 -2.78
CA ALA A 244 -0.67 2.63 -2.70
C ALA A 244 -0.19 1.27 -3.25
N MET A 245 0.56 1.28 -4.35
CA MET A 245 1.17 0.08 -4.92
C MET A 245 2.19 -0.56 -3.97
N VAL A 246 3.06 0.25 -3.35
CA VAL A 246 4.04 -0.24 -2.34
C VAL A 246 3.33 -0.89 -1.15
N ILE A 247 2.23 -0.29 -0.67
CA ILE A 247 1.42 -0.85 0.42
C ILE A 247 0.87 -2.21 0.00
N ILE A 248 0.22 -2.31 -1.17
CA ILE A 248 -0.38 -3.55 -1.65
C ILE A 248 0.67 -4.65 -1.85
N GLN A 249 1.81 -4.33 -2.48
CA GLN A 249 2.90 -5.28 -2.69
C GLN A 249 3.48 -5.79 -1.37
N THR A 250 3.54 -4.93 -0.34
CA THR A 250 4.02 -5.31 0.99
C THR A 250 3.04 -6.25 1.68
N ILE A 251 1.71 -6.00 1.58
CA ILE A 251 0.67 -6.94 2.06
C ILE A 251 0.85 -8.31 1.41
N MET A 252 1.03 -8.32 0.09
CA MET A 252 1.19 -9.56 -0.69
C MET A 252 2.45 -10.32 -0.32
N LYS A 253 3.59 -9.63 -0.19
CA LYS A 253 4.88 -10.25 0.14
C LYS A 253 4.85 -10.94 1.50
N ASN A 254 4.17 -10.33 2.47
CA ASN A 254 4.13 -10.84 3.84
C ASN A 254 2.94 -11.77 4.12
N SER A 255 2.02 -11.93 3.15
CA SER A 255 0.76 -12.68 3.34
C SER A 255 -0.02 -12.22 4.57
N SER A 256 0.08 -10.93 4.92
CA SER A 256 -0.56 -10.37 6.10
C SER A 256 -2.07 -10.37 5.91
N CYS A 257 -2.80 -11.12 6.73
CA CYS A 257 -4.25 -11.17 6.65
C CYS A 257 -4.87 -9.96 7.36
N ILE A 258 -5.61 -9.13 6.60
CA ILE A 258 -6.39 -8.02 7.15
C ILE A 258 -7.79 -8.54 7.43
N SER A 259 -8.07 -8.81 8.69
CA SER A 259 -9.24 -9.58 9.11
C SER A 259 -10.38 -8.75 9.71
N THR A 260 -10.28 -7.43 9.82
CA THR A 260 -11.35 -6.62 10.47
C THR A 260 -11.82 -5.49 9.57
N ALA A 261 -13.12 -5.22 9.55
CA ALA A 261 -13.73 -4.19 8.71
C ALA A 261 -13.13 -2.79 8.93
N ASP A 262 -12.81 -2.43 10.17
CA ASP A 262 -12.19 -1.13 10.49
C ASP A 262 -10.80 -0.97 9.84
N LYS A 263 -9.98 -2.02 9.86
CA LYS A 263 -8.67 -2.02 9.21
C LYS A 263 -8.79 -1.96 7.68
N VAL A 264 -9.81 -2.61 7.13
CA VAL A 264 -10.11 -2.54 5.69
C VAL A 264 -10.54 -1.13 5.30
N GLU A 265 -11.37 -0.45 6.10
CA GLU A 265 -11.74 0.95 5.86
C GLU A 265 -10.50 1.85 5.79
N VAL A 266 -9.59 1.75 6.77
CA VAL A 266 -8.34 2.55 6.78
C VAL A 266 -7.46 2.21 5.59
N LEU A 267 -7.30 0.92 5.26
CA LEU A 267 -6.51 0.52 4.09
C LEU A 267 -7.07 1.10 2.79
N PHE A 268 -8.38 1.00 2.58
CA PHE A 268 -9.03 1.46 1.35
C PHE A 268 -8.96 2.99 1.22
N GLU A 269 -8.98 3.73 2.33
CA GLU A 269 -8.69 5.16 2.33
C GLU A 269 -7.24 5.48 1.92
N LEU A 270 -6.26 4.65 2.30
CA LEU A 270 -4.86 4.83 1.90
C LEU A 270 -4.63 4.52 0.42
N ILE A 271 -5.36 3.55 -0.13
CA ILE A 271 -5.25 3.16 -1.56
C ILE A 271 -6.30 3.83 -2.45
N LYS A 272 -7.00 4.85 -1.94
CA LYS A 272 -8.10 5.54 -2.66
C LYS A 272 -7.71 6.03 -4.05
N GLY A 273 -6.45 6.40 -4.25
CA GLY A 273 -5.92 6.83 -5.56
C GLY A 273 -5.86 5.75 -6.63
N LEU A 274 -5.90 4.46 -6.25
CA LEU A 274 -6.03 3.34 -7.19
C LEU A 274 -7.49 2.93 -7.42
N ILE A 275 -8.38 3.24 -6.46
CA ILE A 275 -9.78 2.83 -6.46
C ILE A 275 -10.67 3.85 -7.14
N LYS A 276 -10.40 5.15 -7.00
CA LYS A 276 -11.23 6.24 -7.54
C LYS A 276 -10.37 7.22 -8.33
N ASP A 277 -10.94 7.79 -9.38
CA ASP A 277 -10.31 8.94 -10.07
C ASP A 277 -10.19 10.11 -9.11
N LEU A 278 -8.96 10.56 -8.90
CA LEU A 278 -8.66 11.79 -8.18
C LEU A 278 -8.79 12.98 -9.15
N ASP A 279 -9.32 14.10 -8.66
CA ASP A 279 -9.58 15.31 -9.45
C ASP A 279 -8.31 15.75 -10.20
N GLY A 280 -8.43 15.96 -11.52
CA GLY A 280 -7.36 16.43 -12.39
C GLY A 280 -6.61 15.36 -13.19
N THR A 281 -7.00 14.08 -13.09
CA THR A 281 -6.42 13.01 -13.91
C THR A 281 -7.11 12.98 -15.28
N THR A 282 -6.43 13.41 -16.34
CA THR A 282 -6.92 13.25 -17.71
C THR A 282 -6.77 11.79 -18.14
N ALA A 283 -7.88 11.16 -18.54
CA ALA A 283 -7.92 9.75 -18.96
C ALA A 283 -7.03 9.43 -20.17
N ASP A 284 -6.63 10.45 -20.95
CA ASP A 284 -5.90 10.32 -22.22
C ASP A 284 -4.37 10.12 -22.08
N GLU A 285 -3.80 10.10 -20.87
CA GLU A 285 -2.34 9.96 -20.65
C GLU A 285 -1.91 8.69 -19.89
N LEU A 286 -2.85 7.78 -19.56
CA LEU A 286 -2.52 6.57 -18.82
C LEU A 286 -2.13 5.44 -19.78
N ASP A 287 -0.96 4.84 -19.55
CA ASP A 287 -0.59 3.58 -20.20
C ASP A 287 -1.59 2.50 -19.78
N GLU A 288 -2.27 1.88 -20.76
CA GLU A 288 -3.28 0.84 -20.52
C GLU A 288 -2.68 -0.38 -19.81
N GLU A 289 -1.42 -0.72 -20.08
CA GLU A 289 -0.75 -1.87 -19.44
C GLU A 289 -0.48 -1.57 -17.97
N ASP A 290 0.06 -0.38 -17.65
CA ASP A 290 0.32 0.03 -16.27
C ASP A 290 -0.99 0.12 -15.47
N PHE A 291 -2.04 0.71 -16.06
CA PHE A 291 -3.35 0.78 -15.42
C PHE A 291 -3.92 -0.62 -15.15
N GLN A 292 -3.81 -1.53 -16.12
CA GLN A 292 -4.26 -2.90 -15.93
C GLN A 292 -3.46 -3.61 -14.82
N GLU A 293 -2.15 -3.39 -14.73
CA GLU A 293 -1.33 -3.93 -13.66
C GLU A 293 -1.79 -3.39 -12.29
N GLU A 294 -1.96 -2.07 -12.16
CA GLU A 294 -2.50 -1.41 -10.96
C GLU A 294 -3.81 -2.06 -10.50
N GLN A 295 -4.78 -2.22 -11.42
CA GLN A 295 -6.08 -2.79 -11.08
C GLN A 295 -6.00 -4.29 -10.74
N ASN A 296 -5.07 -5.03 -11.35
CA ASN A 296 -4.82 -6.43 -10.98
C ASN A 296 -4.27 -6.58 -9.56
N TYR A 297 -3.46 -5.64 -9.07
CA TYR A 297 -3.02 -5.63 -7.68
C TYR A 297 -4.19 -5.38 -6.72
N VAL A 298 -5.08 -4.43 -7.03
CA VAL A 298 -6.30 -4.19 -6.23
C VAL A 298 -7.18 -5.44 -6.21
N ALA A 299 -7.37 -6.10 -7.36
CA ALA A 299 -8.16 -7.32 -7.45
C ALA A 299 -7.58 -8.46 -6.59
N ARG A 300 -6.26 -8.62 -6.60
CA ARG A 300 -5.56 -9.60 -5.75
C ARG A 300 -5.68 -9.25 -4.27
N LEU A 301 -5.58 -7.97 -3.90
CA LEU A 301 -5.77 -7.51 -2.53
C LEU A 301 -7.16 -7.92 -2.00
N ILE A 302 -8.21 -7.68 -2.78
CA ILE A 302 -9.59 -8.04 -2.41
C ILE A 302 -9.70 -9.55 -2.11
N ASN A 303 -9.04 -10.39 -2.90
CA ASN A 303 -9.02 -11.84 -2.69
C ASN A 303 -8.22 -12.28 -1.46
N MET A 304 -7.33 -11.45 -0.93
CA MET A 304 -6.57 -11.75 0.30
C MET A 304 -7.33 -11.39 1.59
N LEU A 305 -8.40 -10.60 1.48
CA LEU A 305 -9.23 -10.24 2.64
C LEU A 305 -10.04 -11.45 3.08
N TYR A 306 -9.86 -11.86 4.34
CA TYR A 306 -10.50 -13.03 4.89
C TYR A 306 -10.68 -12.90 6.41
N ASN A 307 -11.80 -13.41 6.92
CA ASN A 307 -12.00 -13.66 8.34
C ASN A 307 -12.76 -14.99 8.51
N ASP A 308 -12.40 -15.75 9.54
CA ASP A 308 -13.07 -17.00 9.93
C ASP A 308 -14.52 -16.77 10.40
N ASP A 309 -14.82 -15.62 11.02
CA ASP A 309 -16.16 -15.23 11.44
C ASP A 309 -16.99 -14.75 10.24
N PRO A 310 -18.09 -15.45 9.87
CA PRO A 310 -18.95 -15.05 8.76
C PRO A 310 -19.55 -13.65 8.92
N ARG A 311 -19.80 -13.20 10.17
CA ARG A 311 -20.39 -11.88 10.44
C ARG A 311 -19.40 -10.77 10.10
N GLU A 312 -18.16 -10.89 10.57
CA GLU A 312 -17.09 -9.94 10.27
C GLU A 312 -16.73 -9.97 8.77
N MET A 313 -16.68 -11.15 8.16
CA MET A 313 -16.42 -11.28 6.72
C MET A 313 -17.49 -10.57 5.87
N LEU A 314 -18.77 -10.65 6.27
CA LEU A 314 -19.83 -9.90 5.61
C LEU A 314 -19.65 -8.39 5.75
N GLN A 315 -19.23 -7.90 6.93
CA GLN A 315 -18.91 -6.48 7.12
C GLN A 315 -17.75 -6.03 6.23
N ILE A 316 -16.69 -6.83 6.11
CA ILE A 316 -15.59 -6.58 5.17
C ILE A 316 -16.12 -6.44 3.74
N ILE A 317 -16.99 -7.36 3.29
CA ILE A 317 -17.59 -7.30 1.94
C ILE A 317 -18.39 -6.00 1.74
N TYR A 318 -19.19 -5.58 2.72
CA TYR A 318 -19.92 -4.31 2.65
C TYR A 318 -18.98 -3.11 2.55
N THR A 319 -17.92 -3.09 3.34
CA THR A 319 -16.89 -2.03 3.34
C THR A 319 -16.18 -1.97 2.00
N VAL A 320 -15.69 -3.09 1.48
CA VAL A 320 -15.03 -3.14 0.16
C VAL A 320 -15.98 -2.67 -0.93
N ARG A 321 -17.24 -3.15 -0.92
CA ARG A 321 -18.27 -2.73 -1.87
C ARG A 321 -18.46 -1.21 -1.87
N LYS A 322 -18.61 -0.61 -0.69
CA LYS A 322 -18.80 0.85 -0.52
C LYS A 322 -17.70 1.64 -1.22
N HIS A 323 -16.45 1.20 -1.14
CA HIS A 323 -15.31 1.87 -1.77
C HIS A 323 -15.24 1.64 -3.27
N ILE A 324 -15.30 0.38 -3.73
CA ILE A 324 -15.11 0.06 -5.16
C ILE A 324 -16.24 0.62 -6.03
N MET A 325 -17.45 0.77 -5.48
CA MET A 325 -18.59 1.29 -6.24
C MET A 325 -18.43 2.75 -6.67
N ASN A 326 -17.51 3.49 -6.05
CA ASN A 326 -17.17 4.86 -6.43
C ASN A 326 -16.06 4.94 -7.49
N GLY A 327 -15.54 3.80 -7.95
CA GLY A 327 -14.33 3.74 -8.78
C GLY A 327 -14.49 4.01 -10.28
N GLY A 328 -15.73 4.10 -10.75
CA GLY A 328 -16.05 4.41 -12.15
C GLY A 328 -15.96 3.21 -13.10
N PRO A 329 -16.39 3.38 -14.37
CA PRO A 329 -16.63 2.29 -15.30
C PRO A 329 -15.35 1.53 -15.72
N THR A 330 -14.19 2.17 -15.70
CA THR A 330 -12.93 1.53 -16.13
C THR A 330 -12.37 0.56 -15.08
N ARG A 331 -12.64 0.77 -13.79
CA ARG A 331 -12.09 -0.03 -12.68
C ARG A 331 -13.01 -1.14 -12.20
N LEU A 332 -14.33 -0.94 -12.31
CA LEU A 332 -15.33 -1.94 -11.89
C LEU A 332 -15.11 -3.32 -12.51
N PRO A 333 -14.74 -3.48 -13.80
CA PRO A 333 -14.48 -4.79 -14.40
C PRO A 333 -13.37 -5.60 -13.71
N PHE A 334 -12.44 -4.94 -13.02
CA PHE A 334 -11.34 -5.60 -12.31
C PHE A 334 -11.67 -5.88 -10.84
N THR A 335 -12.37 -4.97 -10.18
CA THR A 335 -12.59 -4.99 -8.73
C THR A 335 -13.89 -5.70 -8.31
N VAL A 336 -14.91 -5.72 -9.18
CA VAL A 336 -16.19 -6.39 -8.89
C VAL A 336 -16.08 -7.92 -8.89
N PRO A 337 -15.43 -8.58 -9.88
CA PRO A 337 -15.29 -10.03 -9.87
C PRO A 337 -14.69 -10.61 -8.58
N PRO A 338 -13.54 -10.14 -8.05
CA PRO A 338 -12.96 -10.71 -6.83
C PRO A 338 -13.88 -10.51 -5.60
N LEU A 339 -14.59 -9.38 -5.51
CA LEU A 339 -15.59 -9.18 -4.45
C LEU A 339 -16.72 -10.21 -4.53
N ILE A 340 -17.23 -10.47 -5.74
CA ILE A 340 -18.29 -11.47 -5.95
C ILE A 340 -17.81 -12.86 -5.55
N PHE A 341 -16.63 -13.27 -5.99
CA PHE A 341 -16.10 -14.59 -5.62
C PHE A 341 -15.82 -14.72 -4.13
N SER A 342 -15.39 -13.64 -3.47
CA SER A 342 -15.26 -13.59 -2.01
C SER A 342 -16.61 -13.80 -1.30
N ALA A 343 -17.66 -13.11 -1.75
CA ALA A 343 -19.02 -13.29 -1.24
C ALA A 343 -19.61 -14.69 -1.52
N LEU A 344 -19.34 -15.27 -2.70
CA LEU A 344 -19.74 -16.64 -3.03
C LEU A 344 -19.02 -17.68 -2.15
N THR A 345 -17.77 -17.42 -1.79
CA THR A 345 -17.02 -18.27 -0.85
C THR A 345 -17.65 -18.22 0.54
N LEU A 346 -18.04 -17.03 1.01
CA LEU A 346 -18.78 -16.86 2.27
C LEU A 346 -20.12 -17.62 2.25
N ILE A 347 -20.87 -17.56 1.14
CA ILE A 347 -22.12 -18.32 0.99
C ILE A 347 -21.87 -19.82 1.15
N ARG A 348 -20.85 -20.38 0.48
CA ARG A 348 -20.50 -21.80 0.60
C ARG A 348 -20.11 -22.20 2.02
N CYS A 349 -19.41 -21.33 2.74
CA CYS A 349 -19.07 -21.55 4.15
C CYS A 349 -20.33 -21.59 5.04
N LEU A 350 -21.28 -20.67 4.84
CA LEU A 350 -22.55 -20.66 5.58
C LEU A 350 -23.36 -21.95 5.34
N GLN A 351 -23.41 -22.43 4.09
CA GLN A 351 -24.09 -23.68 3.76
C GLN A 351 -23.48 -24.91 4.43
N ALA A 352 -22.15 -24.96 4.54
CA ALA A 352 -21.46 -26.05 5.24
C ALA A 352 -21.76 -26.05 6.75
N GLN A 353 -22.08 -24.89 7.32
CA GLN A 353 -22.36 -24.71 8.75
C GLN A 353 -23.85 -24.86 9.11
N ASP A 354 -24.78 -24.70 8.15
CA ASP A 354 -26.22 -24.93 8.33
C ASP A 354 -26.59 -26.36 8.78
N GLY A 355 -25.62 -27.30 8.76
CA GLY A 355 -25.76 -28.62 9.34
C GLY A 355 -25.63 -28.70 10.87
N ASP A 356 -25.11 -27.67 11.56
CA ASP A 356 -24.58 -27.84 12.92
C ASP A 356 -24.95 -26.76 13.98
N VAL A 357 -25.82 -25.77 13.71
CA VAL A 357 -26.18 -24.77 14.75
C VAL A 357 -27.68 -24.46 14.82
N VAL A 358 -28.33 -25.05 15.83
CA VAL A 358 -29.63 -24.60 16.35
C VAL A 358 -29.38 -23.40 17.27
N GLY A 359 -29.83 -22.22 16.87
CA GLY A 359 -30.09 -21.10 17.77
C GLY A 359 -29.02 -20.00 17.80
N GLU A 360 -29.13 -19.05 16.89
CA GLU A 360 -29.05 -17.60 17.13
C GLU A 360 -29.41 -16.91 15.80
N GLU A 361 -30.11 -15.77 15.84
CA GLU A 361 -30.43 -15.01 14.62
C GLU A 361 -29.14 -14.68 13.85
N VAL A 362 -28.91 -15.36 12.71
CA VAL A 362 -27.74 -15.13 11.86
C VAL A 362 -28.03 -13.91 10.98
N PRO A 363 -27.35 -12.77 11.15
CA PRO A 363 -27.57 -11.59 10.30
C PRO A 363 -27.11 -11.81 8.85
N ALA A 364 -26.24 -12.78 8.60
CA ALA A 364 -25.73 -13.14 7.29
C ALA A 364 -26.52 -14.30 6.67
N THR A 365 -27.72 -14.04 6.18
CA THR A 365 -28.44 -15.08 5.40
C THR A 365 -27.93 -15.11 3.96
N PRO A 366 -27.79 -16.29 3.32
CA PRO A 366 -27.41 -16.39 1.91
C PRO A 366 -28.27 -15.52 0.99
N LYS A 367 -29.57 -15.38 1.30
CA LYS A 367 -30.50 -14.50 0.56
C LYS A 367 -30.07 -13.04 0.56
N ALA A 368 -29.67 -12.49 1.71
CA ALA A 368 -29.20 -11.11 1.80
C ALA A 368 -27.90 -10.89 1.02
N ILE A 369 -27.00 -11.87 1.05
CA ILE A 369 -25.75 -11.84 0.27
C ILE A 369 -26.06 -11.89 -1.23
N PHE A 370 -26.98 -12.74 -1.69
CA PHE A 370 -27.39 -12.75 -3.10
C PHE A 370 -28.03 -11.44 -3.55
N GLN A 371 -28.85 -10.79 -2.72
CA GLN A 371 -29.39 -9.45 -3.01
C GLN A 371 -28.26 -8.41 -3.16
N LEU A 372 -27.24 -8.47 -2.30
CA LEU A 372 -26.06 -7.62 -2.41
C LEU A 372 -25.29 -7.86 -3.71
N LEU A 373 -25.09 -9.12 -4.08
CA LEU A 373 -24.41 -9.51 -5.33
C LEU A 373 -25.19 -9.00 -6.53
N ASN A 374 -26.52 -9.14 -6.53
CA ASN A 374 -27.38 -8.66 -7.59
C ASN A 374 -27.21 -7.16 -7.84
N GLN A 375 -27.34 -6.35 -6.78
CA GLN A 375 -27.16 -4.90 -6.88
C GLN A 375 -25.75 -4.50 -7.34
N THR A 376 -24.74 -5.31 -7.02
CA THR A 376 -23.34 -5.04 -7.40
C THR A 376 -23.11 -5.34 -8.88
N ILE A 377 -23.68 -6.45 -9.38
CA ILE A 377 -23.58 -6.81 -10.81
C ILE A 377 -24.46 -5.87 -11.67
N GLU A 378 -25.62 -5.45 -11.17
CA GLU A 378 -26.43 -4.43 -11.84
C GLU A 378 -25.65 -3.13 -12.04
N ALA A 379 -24.82 -2.71 -11.09
CA ALA A 379 -23.99 -1.53 -11.28
C ALA A 379 -22.88 -1.76 -12.32
N LEU A 380 -22.41 -2.99 -12.51
CA LEU A 380 -21.51 -3.37 -13.62
C LEU A 380 -22.24 -3.42 -14.97
N SER A 381 -23.56 -3.64 -15.00
CA SER A 381 -24.34 -3.67 -16.24
C SER A 381 -24.34 -2.34 -17.01
N VAL A 382 -24.12 -1.23 -16.31
CA VAL A 382 -24.02 0.13 -16.86
C VAL A 382 -22.64 0.38 -17.53
N VAL A 383 -21.68 -0.52 -17.30
CA VAL A 383 -20.32 -0.46 -17.84
C VAL A 383 -20.26 -1.25 -19.16
N PRO A 384 -19.44 -0.86 -20.16
CA PRO A 384 -19.30 -1.58 -21.44
C PRO A 384 -18.54 -2.93 -21.28
N SER A 385 -18.97 -3.80 -20.37
CA SER A 385 -18.46 -5.15 -20.16
C SER A 385 -19.60 -6.18 -19.97
N PRO A 386 -20.61 -6.23 -20.86
CA PRO A 386 -21.82 -7.04 -20.66
C PRO A 386 -21.54 -8.55 -20.58
N GLU A 387 -20.50 -9.02 -21.26
CA GLU A 387 -20.07 -10.43 -21.18
C GLU A 387 -19.60 -10.82 -19.78
N LEU A 388 -18.92 -9.91 -19.07
CA LEU A 388 -18.42 -10.16 -17.72
C LEU A 388 -19.59 -10.22 -16.73
N ALA A 389 -20.50 -9.24 -16.80
CA ALA A 389 -21.70 -9.21 -15.98
C ALA A 389 -22.55 -10.48 -16.18
N LEU A 390 -22.73 -10.92 -17.43
CA LEU A 390 -23.44 -12.16 -17.74
C LEU A 390 -22.78 -13.38 -17.09
N ARG A 391 -21.45 -13.52 -17.18
CA ARG A 391 -20.72 -14.63 -16.52
C ARG A 391 -20.92 -14.60 -15.02
N LEU A 392 -20.87 -13.42 -14.40
CA LEU A 392 -21.07 -13.25 -12.96
C LEU A 392 -22.48 -13.60 -12.51
N PHE A 393 -23.51 -13.20 -13.27
CA PHE A 393 -24.89 -13.63 -13.01
C PHE A 393 -25.06 -15.15 -13.09
N LEU A 394 -24.47 -15.79 -14.10
CA LEU A 394 -24.52 -17.25 -14.22
C LEU A 394 -23.79 -17.95 -13.06
N GLN A 395 -22.66 -17.42 -12.59
CA GLN A 395 -21.97 -17.96 -11.41
C GLN A 395 -22.79 -17.78 -10.13
N CYS A 396 -23.47 -16.65 -9.95
CA CYS A 396 -24.39 -16.44 -8.83
C CYS A 396 -25.60 -17.38 -8.90
N ALA A 397 -26.13 -17.64 -10.11
CA ALA A 397 -27.20 -18.61 -10.31
C ALA A 397 -26.78 -20.03 -9.92
N GLU A 398 -25.56 -20.46 -10.27
CA GLU A 398 -25.02 -21.76 -9.85
C GLU A 398 -24.89 -21.86 -8.33
N ALA A 399 -24.38 -20.82 -7.67
CA ALA A 399 -24.32 -20.81 -6.21
C ALA A 399 -25.71 -20.80 -5.55
N ALA A 400 -26.68 -20.07 -6.12
CA ALA A 400 -28.07 -20.08 -5.64
C ALA A 400 -28.73 -21.45 -5.83
N ASN A 401 -28.36 -22.18 -6.89
CA ASN A 401 -28.77 -23.56 -7.09
C ASN A 401 -28.25 -24.48 -5.99
N ASP A 402 -26.98 -24.32 -5.61
CA ASP A 402 -26.39 -25.13 -4.53
C ASP A 402 -27.06 -24.82 -3.18
N CYS A 403 -27.64 -23.62 -3.02
CA CYS A 403 -28.45 -23.21 -1.86
C CYS A 403 -29.93 -23.62 -1.93
N GLU A 404 -30.35 -24.31 -3.00
CA GLU A 404 -31.76 -24.66 -3.25
C GLU A 404 -32.71 -23.43 -3.30
N LEU A 405 -32.18 -22.25 -3.67
CA LEU A 405 -32.93 -21.00 -3.74
C LEU A 405 -33.46 -20.75 -5.15
N GLU A 406 -34.52 -21.46 -5.54
CA GLU A 406 -35.10 -21.41 -6.89
C GLU A 406 -35.43 -19.98 -7.39
N PRO A 407 -36.13 -19.13 -6.62
CA PRO A 407 -36.52 -17.80 -7.11
C PRO A 407 -35.31 -16.91 -7.42
N ILE A 408 -34.28 -16.96 -6.57
CA ILE A 408 -33.07 -16.17 -6.73
C ILE A 408 -32.27 -16.65 -7.95
N ALA A 409 -32.14 -17.97 -8.12
CA ALA A 409 -31.50 -18.54 -9.30
C ALA A 409 -32.24 -18.14 -10.59
N TYR A 410 -33.58 -18.12 -10.57
CA TYR A 410 -34.39 -17.74 -11.72
C TYR A 410 -34.23 -16.26 -12.08
N ASP A 411 -34.18 -15.39 -11.08
CA ASP A 411 -33.97 -13.95 -11.27
C ASP A 411 -32.60 -13.66 -11.91
N PHE A 412 -31.53 -14.30 -11.44
CA PHE A 412 -30.20 -14.17 -12.05
C PHE A 412 -30.17 -14.64 -13.51
N PHE A 413 -30.85 -15.74 -13.83
CA PHE A 413 -30.98 -16.20 -15.22
C PHE A 413 -31.75 -15.20 -16.07
N THR A 414 -32.81 -14.62 -15.53
CA THR A 414 -33.63 -13.63 -16.25
C THR A 414 -32.80 -12.40 -16.58
N GLN A 415 -32.00 -11.90 -15.63
CA GLN A 415 -31.10 -10.77 -15.87
C GLN A 415 -29.98 -11.12 -16.87
N ALA A 416 -29.43 -12.33 -16.83
CA ALA A 416 -28.46 -12.79 -17.82
C ALA A 416 -29.06 -12.83 -19.25
N TYR A 417 -30.33 -13.21 -19.40
CA TYR A 417 -31.03 -13.16 -20.69
C TYR A 417 -31.27 -11.73 -21.17
N VAL A 418 -31.64 -10.81 -20.27
CA VAL A 418 -31.81 -9.38 -20.61
C VAL A 418 -30.50 -8.81 -21.14
N LEU A 419 -29.38 -9.04 -20.44
CA LEU A 419 -28.06 -8.60 -20.91
C LEU A 419 -27.68 -9.20 -22.27
N TYR A 420 -27.98 -10.48 -22.48
CA TYR A 420 -27.72 -11.13 -23.77
C TYR A 420 -28.50 -10.48 -24.91
N GLU A 421 -29.76 -10.09 -24.67
CA GLU A 421 -30.64 -9.52 -25.70
C GLU A 421 -30.35 -8.05 -25.98
N GLU A 422 -30.09 -7.25 -24.94
CA GLU A 422 -29.99 -5.79 -25.05
C GLU A 422 -28.56 -5.30 -25.31
N GLU A 423 -27.55 -5.93 -24.70
CA GLU A 423 -26.18 -5.38 -24.67
C GLU A 423 -25.15 -6.19 -25.49
N ILE A 424 -25.34 -7.50 -25.69
CA ILE A 424 -24.39 -8.35 -26.42
C ILE A 424 -24.73 -8.38 -27.92
N ALA A 425 -24.13 -7.46 -28.69
CA ALA A 425 -24.35 -7.37 -30.13
C ALA A 425 -23.36 -8.19 -31.00
N ASP A 426 -22.13 -8.44 -30.52
CA ASP A 426 -21.12 -9.15 -31.32
C ASP A 426 -21.50 -10.62 -31.54
N SER A 427 -21.41 -11.07 -32.80
CA SER A 427 -21.84 -12.42 -33.18
C SER A 427 -21.04 -13.53 -32.49
N LYS A 428 -19.75 -13.35 -32.21
CA LYS A 428 -18.94 -14.38 -31.52
C LYS A 428 -19.21 -14.36 -30.02
N ALA A 429 -19.38 -13.17 -29.45
CA ALA A 429 -19.78 -12.97 -28.06
C ALA A 429 -21.14 -13.62 -27.78
N GLN A 430 -22.13 -13.40 -28.65
CA GLN A 430 -23.46 -14.03 -28.56
C GLN A 430 -23.37 -15.55 -28.56
N VAL A 431 -22.57 -16.14 -29.47
CA VAL A 431 -22.35 -17.59 -29.50
C VAL A 431 -21.74 -18.06 -28.18
N THR A 432 -20.74 -17.37 -27.65
CA THR A 432 -20.11 -17.76 -26.38
C THR A 432 -21.09 -17.65 -25.21
N ALA A 433 -21.81 -16.53 -25.12
CA ALA A 433 -22.79 -16.26 -24.07
C ALA A 433 -23.91 -17.31 -24.07
N ILE A 434 -24.48 -17.65 -25.22
CA ILE A 434 -25.56 -18.65 -25.27
C ILE A 434 -25.08 -20.05 -24.88
N HIS A 435 -23.85 -20.42 -25.27
CA HIS A 435 -23.26 -21.71 -24.83
C HIS A 435 -23.04 -21.73 -23.31
N LEU A 436 -22.61 -20.62 -22.70
CA LEU A 436 -22.47 -20.51 -21.25
C LEU A 436 -23.83 -20.61 -20.55
N ILE A 437 -24.85 -19.87 -21.03
CA ILE A 437 -26.22 -19.93 -20.48
C ILE A 437 -26.75 -21.38 -20.52
N VAL A 438 -26.64 -22.04 -21.68
CA VAL A 438 -27.12 -23.42 -21.86
C VAL A 438 -26.34 -24.39 -20.99
N GLY A 439 -25.01 -24.26 -20.93
CA GLY A 439 -24.15 -25.10 -20.09
C GLY A 439 -24.47 -24.96 -18.61
N THR A 440 -24.64 -23.73 -18.12
CA THR A 440 -25.07 -23.46 -16.74
C THR A 440 -26.46 -24.04 -16.49
N LEU A 441 -27.45 -23.80 -17.37
CA LEU A 441 -28.81 -24.34 -17.23
C LEU A 441 -28.83 -25.88 -17.15
N GLN A 442 -27.94 -26.58 -17.83
CA GLN A 442 -27.82 -28.04 -17.74
C GLN A 442 -27.37 -28.52 -16.36
N ARG A 443 -26.54 -27.75 -15.67
CA ARG A 443 -26.05 -28.06 -14.32
C ARG A 443 -27.08 -27.73 -13.24
N MET A 444 -28.03 -26.84 -13.51
CA MET A 444 -29.06 -26.42 -12.56
C MET A 444 -30.03 -27.56 -12.22
N GLN A 445 -30.12 -27.87 -10.93
CA GLN A 445 -31.02 -28.86 -10.36
C GLN A 445 -32.18 -28.24 -9.56
N VAL A 446 -32.09 -26.98 -9.17
CA VAL A 446 -33.09 -26.31 -8.33
C VAL A 446 -34.42 -26.02 -9.04
N PHE A 447 -34.41 -25.84 -10.37
CA PHE A 447 -35.61 -25.44 -11.10
C PHE A 447 -36.67 -26.55 -11.18
N GLY A 448 -37.91 -26.17 -10.87
CA GLY A 448 -39.12 -26.93 -11.18
C GLY A 448 -39.38 -27.02 -12.69
N ILE A 449 -40.34 -27.85 -13.07
CA ILE A 449 -40.62 -28.19 -14.48
C ILE A 449 -40.96 -26.94 -15.29
N GLU A 450 -41.85 -26.10 -14.79
CA GLU A 450 -42.36 -24.92 -15.51
C GLU A 450 -41.27 -23.87 -15.75
N ASN A 451 -40.52 -23.52 -14.70
CA ASN A 451 -39.43 -22.55 -14.78
C ASN A 451 -38.31 -23.06 -15.69
N ARG A 452 -37.96 -24.33 -15.58
CA ARG A 452 -36.93 -24.95 -16.44
C ARG A 452 -37.35 -25.01 -17.90
N ASP A 453 -38.61 -25.35 -18.19
CA ASP A 453 -39.13 -25.35 -19.56
C ASP A 453 -39.11 -23.94 -20.15
N THR A 454 -39.51 -22.93 -19.37
CA THR A 454 -39.50 -21.52 -19.78
C THR A 454 -38.09 -21.04 -20.15
N LEU A 455 -37.10 -21.29 -19.29
CA LEU A 455 -35.70 -20.91 -19.55
C LEU A 455 -35.12 -21.68 -20.74
N THR A 456 -35.42 -22.98 -20.86
CA THR A 456 -34.93 -23.80 -21.98
C THR A 456 -35.53 -23.36 -23.31
N HIS A 457 -36.82 -23.02 -23.34
CA HIS A 457 -37.47 -22.48 -24.53
C HIS A 457 -36.86 -21.14 -24.95
N LYS A 458 -36.60 -20.22 -24.00
CA LYS A 458 -35.88 -18.97 -24.29
C LYS A 458 -34.49 -19.23 -24.85
N ALA A 459 -33.69 -20.09 -24.21
CA ALA A 459 -32.35 -20.47 -24.68
C ALA A 459 -32.37 -21.03 -26.11
N THR A 460 -33.33 -21.91 -26.41
CA THR A 460 -33.51 -22.52 -27.73
C THR A 460 -33.91 -21.46 -28.76
N GLY A 461 -34.81 -20.55 -28.39
CA GLY A 461 -35.23 -19.43 -29.23
C GLY A 461 -34.06 -18.53 -29.62
N TYR A 462 -33.20 -18.16 -28.66
CA TYR A 462 -31.99 -17.38 -28.95
C TYR A 462 -30.96 -18.17 -29.77
N SER A 463 -30.78 -19.46 -29.48
CA SER A 463 -29.89 -20.35 -30.25
C SER A 463 -30.29 -20.42 -31.74
N ALA A 464 -31.60 -20.45 -32.02
CA ALA A 464 -32.13 -20.45 -33.39
C ALA A 464 -31.98 -19.09 -34.09
N LYS A 465 -31.82 -17.99 -33.34
CA LYS A 465 -31.66 -16.61 -33.86
C LYS A 465 -30.20 -16.22 -34.11
N LEU A 466 -29.21 -17.05 -33.78
CA LEU A 466 -27.79 -16.78 -34.07
C LEU A 466 -27.58 -16.53 -35.57
N LEU A 467 -26.61 -15.71 -35.98
CA LEU A 467 -26.47 -15.33 -37.39
C LEU A 467 -25.96 -16.45 -38.31
N LYS A 468 -25.06 -17.32 -37.81
CA LYS A 468 -24.38 -18.33 -38.62
C LYS A 468 -25.02 -19.71 -38.44
N LYS A 469 -25.37 -20.36 -39.56
CA LYS A 469 -25.98 -21.71 -39.55
C LYS A 469 -25.17 -22.78 -38.78
N PRO A 470 -23.82 -22.87 -38.91
CA PRO A 470 -23.06 -23.85 -38.12
C PRO A 470 -23.20 -23.63 -36.60
N ASP A 471 -23.24 -22.38 -36.16
CA ASP A 471 -23.32 -22.03 -34.75
C ASP A 471 -24.75 -22.21 -34.21
N GLN A 472 -25.77 -21.87 -35.02
CA GLN A 472 -27.17 -22.23 -34.75
C GLN A 472 -27.32 -23.73 -34.51
N CYS A 473 -26.82 -24.57 -35.44
CA CYS A 473 -26.94 -26.02 -35.34
C CYS A 473 -26.28 -26.56 -34.05
N ARG A 474 -25.08 -26.06 -33.70
CA ARG A 474 -24.38 -26.46 -32.47
C ARG A 474 -25.12 -26.03 -31.21
N ALA A 475 -25.60 -24.78 -31.15
CA ALA A 475 -26.30 -24.24 -29.99
C ALA A 475 -27.65 -24.93 -29.77
N VAL A 476 -28.42 -25.17 -30.84
CA VAL A 476 -29.70 -25.91 -30.77
C VAL A 476 -29.46 -27.37 -30.36
N TYR A 477 -28.41 -28.00 -30.89
CA TYR A 477 -28.01 -29.34 -30.45
C TYR A 477 -27.67 -29.36 -28.95
N ALA A 478 -26.93 -28.39 -28.45
CA ALA A 478 -26.64 -28.27 -27.02
C ALA A 478 -27.94 -28.13 -26.19
N CYS A 479 -28.90 -27.32 -26.64
CA CYS A 479 -30.22 -27.19 -25.98
C CYS A 479 -31.00 -28.52 -25.94
N SER A 480 -30.86 -29.39 -26.95
CA SER A 480 -31.54 -30.70 -26.97
C SER A 480 -31.17 -31.58 -25.78
N THR A 481 -29.92 -31.50 -25.31
CA THR A 481 -29.44 -32.25 -24.15
C THR A 481 -30.04 -31.75 -22.82
N SER A 482 -30.43 -30.47 -22.76
CA SER A 482 -31.18 -29.90 -21.63
C SER A 482 -32.57 -30.54 -21.50
N PHE A 483 -33.26 -30.81 -22.61
CA PHE A 483 -34.52 -31.56 -22.60
C PHE A 483 -34.34 -33.04 -22.19
N GLY A 484 -33.20 -33.66 -22.53
CA GLY A 484 -32.87 -35.03 -22.08
C GLY A 484 -32.66 -35.14 -20.56
N SER A 485 -32.08 -34.11 -19.94
CA SER A 485 -31.96 -34.02 -18.47
C SER A 485 -33.34 -33.83 -17.80
N MET A 486 -34.26 -33.13 -18.46
CA MET A 486 -35.65 -32.93 -18.04
C MET A 486 -36.39 -34.26 -17.95
N THR A 487 -36.22 -35.13 -18.95
CA THR A 487 -36.88 -36.44 -19.01
C THR A 487 -36.42 -37.32 -17.84
N ARG A 488 -35.12 -37.32 -17.52
CA ARG A 488 -34.58 -38.08 -16.37
C ARG A 488 -35.14 -37.62 -15.03
N LYS A 489 -35.34 -36.31 -14.82
CA LYS A 489 -35.97 -35.76 -13.61
C LYS A 489 -37.45 -36.11 -13.52
N LYS A 490 -38.19 -35.98 -14.63
CA LYS A 490 -39.62 -36.29 -14.70
C LYS A 490 -39.88 -37.78 -14.40
N THR A 491 -39.09 -38.68 -14.98
CA THR A 491 -39.15 -40.13 -14.69
C THR A 491 -38.76 -40.48 -13.24
N ARG A 492 -37.93 -39.66 -12.57
CA ARG A 492 -37.57 -39.86 -11.16
C ARG A 492 -38.70 -39.41 -10.22
N MET A 493 -39.30 -38.24 -10.45
CA MET A 493 -40.47 -37.78 -9.70
C MET A 493 -41.70 -38.67 -9.90
N GLU A 494 -41.95 -39.15 -11.12
CA GLU A 494 -43.04 -40.10 -11.41
C GLU A 494 -42.84 -41.46 -10.73
N LYS A 495 -41.58 -41.88 -10.52
CA LYS A 495 -41.26 -43.08 -9.73
C LYS A 495 -41.43 -42.84 -8.24
N GLU A 496 -40.95 -41.73 -7.69
CA GLU A 496 -41.09 -41.40 -6.26
C GLU A 496 -42.56 -41.19 -5.87
N SER A 497 -43.39 -40.60 -6.75
CA SER A 497 -44.85 -40.48 -6.55
C SER A 497 -45.63 -41.80 -6.71
N CYS A 498 -45.03 -42.86 -7.25
CA CYS A 498 -45.62 -44.20 -7.29
C CYS A 498 -45.30 -45.03 -6.03
N TYR A 499 -44.36 -44.57 -5.18
CA TYR A 499 -43.93 -45.25 -3.95
C TYR A 499 -44.38 -44.54 -2.66
N ALA A 500 -45.05 -43.38 -2.77
CA ALA A 500 -45.82 -42.74 -1.71
C ALA A 500 -47.31 -43.05 -1.91
#